data_AF-A0A843E5U9-F1
#
_entry.id   AF-A0A843E5U9-F1
#
_cell.length_a   1.000
_cell.length_b   1.000
_cell.length_c   1.000
_cell.angle_alpha   90.00
_cell.angle_beta   90.00
_cell.angle_gamma   90.00
#
_symmetry.space_group_name_H-M   'P 1'
#
loop_
_entity.id
_entity.type
_entity.pdbx_description
1 polymer ?
#
loop_
_entity_poly.entity_id
_entity_poly.type
_entity_poly.pdbx_seq_one_letter_code
_entity_poly.pdbx_strand_id
1 'polypeptide(L)'
;MTNRALKKIRVAAPDKSFNRRLADSFLEMANCYYSDAKHFKECGDIVTAFAAVNYAHAWLDCGARIGLFDVDGDDVLFTLFE
;
A
#
# COMPACT_ATOMS: atom_id res chain seq x y z
N MET A 1 7.76 -8.22 0.78
CA MET A 1 6.42 -8.22 1.39
C MET A 1 5.48 -7.28 0.65
N THR A 2 5.80 -6.00 0.53
CA THR A 2 4.97 -4.94 -0.10
C THR A 2 4.43 -5.26 -1.49
N ASN A 3 5.24 -5.84 -2.39
CA ASN A 3 4.75 -6.26 -3.71
C ASN A 3 3.62 -7.30 -3.65
N ARG A 4 3.64 -8.19 -2.66
CA ARG A 4 2.57 -9.16 -2.43
C ARG A 4 1.31 -8.46 -1.94
N ALA A 5 1.46 -7.49 -1.03
CA ALA A 5 0.34 -6.68 -0.54
C ALA A 5 -0.32 -5.87 -1.68
N LEU A 6 0.48 -5.18 -2.51
CA LEU A 6 -0.01 -4.44 -3.70
C LEU A 6 -0.85 -5.32 -4.64
N LYS A 7 -0.44 -6.58 -4.83
CA LYS A 7 -1.15 -7.52 -5.70
C LYS A 7 -2.40 -8.13 -5.05
N LYS A 8 -2.50 -8.08 -3.72
CA LYS A 8 -3.57 -8.73 -2.96
C LYS A 8 -4.78 -7.82 -2.76
N ILE A 9 -4.55 -6.51 -2.59
CA ILE A 9 -5.63 -5.58 -2.29
C ILE A 9 -6.67 -5.51 -3.43
N ARG A 10 -7.94 -5.38 -3.04
CA ARG A 10 -9.04 -5.02 -3.92
C ARG A 10 -9.69 -3.75 -3.41
N VAL A 11 -10.00 -2.80 -4.30
CA VAL A 11 -10.71 -1.59 -3.88
C VAL A 11 -12.13 -1.97 -3.48
N ALA A 12 -12.47 -1.76 -2.21
CA ALA A 12 -13.80 -2.05 -1.67
C ALA A 12 -14.82 -0.95 -1.99
N ALA A 13 -14.34 0.27 -2.24
CA ALA A 13 -15.18 1.43 -2.46
C ALA A 13 -15.88 1.42 -3.84
N PRO A 14 -17.19 1.71 -3.92
CA PRO A 14 -17.92 1.83 -5.18
C PRO A 14 -17.35 2.91 -6.11
N ASP A 15 -17.34 2.67 -7.43
CA ASP A 15 -16.69 3.52 -8.43
C ASP A 15 -17.07 5.02 -8.34
N LYS A 16 -18.34 5.32 -8.06
CA LYS A 16 -18.86 6.70 -7.99
C LYS A 16 -18.97 7.20 -6.55
N SER A 17 -17.96 6.94 -5.72
CA SER A 17 -17.91 7.38 -4.32
C SER A 17 -16.67 8.21 -4.03
N PHE A 18 -16.75 9.04 -2.98
CA PHE A 18 -15.57 9.74 -2.47
C PHE A 18 -14.49 8.75 -2.00
N ASN A 19 -14.89 7.64 -1.39
CA ASN A 19 -13.99 6.59 -0.93
C ASN A 19 -13.23 5.93 -2.08
N ARG A 20 -13.79 5.89 -3.30
CA ARG A 20 -13.04 5.40 -4.46
C ARG A 20 -11.87 6.32 -4.77
N ARG A 21 -12.10 7.63 -4.80
CA ARG A 21 -11.03 8.62 -5.00
C ARG A 21 -9.96 8.54 -3.90
N LEU A 22 -10.37 8.30 -2.66
CA LEU A 22 -9.42 8.06 -1.56
C LEU A 22 -8.61 6.78 -1.77
N ALA A 23 -9.26 5.66 -2.12
CA ALA A 23 -8.60 4.39 -2.38
C ALA A 23 -7.59 4.50 -3.54
N ASP A 24 -7.98 5.17 -4.63
CA ASP A 24 -7.10 5.43 -5.77
C ASP A 24 -5.89 6.29 -5.36
N SER A 25 -6.09 7.33 -4.53
CA SER A 25 -4.99 8.17 -4.02
C SER A 25 -4.05 7.39 -3.10
N PHE A 26 -4.57 6.51 -2.23
CA PHE A 26 -3.74 5.65 -1.38
C PHE A 26 -2.91 4.67 -2.22
N LEU A 27 -3.52 4.10 -3.26
CA LEU A 27 -2.86 3.24 -4.24
C LEU A 27 -1.75 3.97 -4.99
N GLU A 28 -2.02 5.19 -5.44
CA GLU A 28 -1.03 6.04 -6.10
C GLU A 28 0.17 6.28 -5.18
N MET A 29 -0.07 6.71 -3.94
CA MET A 29 0.99 6.93 -2.95
C MET A 29 1.81 5.66 -2.69
N ALA A 30 1.15 4.51 -2.49
CA ALA A 30 1.84 3.25 -2.29
C ALA A 30 2.71 2.84 -3.49
N ASN A 31 2.23 3.04 -4.71
CA ASN A 31 2.98 2.74 -5.93
C ASN A 31 4.16 3.69 -6.15
N CYS A 32 3.99 4.99 -5.91
CA CYS A 32 5.06 5.98 -6.01
C CYS A 32 6.21 5.62 -5.07
N TYR A 33 5.93 5.42 -3.77
CA TYR A 33 6.98 5.05 -2.82
C TYR A 33 7.59 3.66 -3.09
N TYR A 34 6.80 2.72 -3.63
CA TYR A 34 7.35 1.42 -4.04
C TYR A 34 8.30 1.56 -5.24
N SER A 35 8.01 2.48 -6.17
CA SER A 35 8.89 2.82 -7.28
C SER A 35 10.17 3.50 -6.78
N ASP A 36 10.04 4.49 -5.89
CA ASP A 36 11.18 5.18 -5.28
C ASP A 36 12.09 4.21 -4.53
N ALA A 37 11.52 3.25 -3.80
CA ALA A 37 12.29 2.22 -3.12
C ALA A 37 13.15 1.38 -4.08
N LYS A 38 12.64 1.09 -5.28
CA LYS A 38 13.43 0.39 -6.31
C LYS A 38 14.55 1.28 -6.83
N HIS A 39 14.25 2.55 -7.11
CA HIS A 39 15.23 3.52 -7.59
C HIS A 39 16.38 3.71 -6.60
N PHE A 40 16.09 3.98 -5.32
CA PHE A 40 17.11 4.14 -4.29
C PHE A 40 17.95 2.87 -4.11
N LYS A 41 17.33 1.70 -4.21
CA LYS A 41 18.04 0.42 -4.16
C LYS A 41 19.02 0.28 -5.34
N GLU A 42 18.60 0.64 -6.55
CA GLU A 42 19.44 0.60 -7.75
C GLU A 42 20.61 1.59 -7.66
N CYS A 43 20.42 2.74 -7.01
CA CYS A 43 21.47 3.73 -6.72
C CYS A 43 22.39 3.34 -5.55
N GLY A 44 22.14 2.22 -4.86
CA GLY A 44 22.92 1.77 -3.71
C GLY A 44 22.56 2.46 -2.37
N ASP A 45 21.56 3.34 -2.36
CA ASP A 45 21.03 3.95 -1.13
C ASP A 45 20.01 3.01 -0.47
N ILE A 46 20.56 2.01 0.22
CA ILE A 46 19.76 0.93 0.83
C ILE A 46 18.92 1.44 2.02
N VAL A 47 19.38 2.47 2.74
CA VAL A 47 18.64 3.03 3.89
C VAL A 47 17.38 3.74 3.42
N THR A 48 17.51 4.61 2.42
CA THR A 48 16.35 5.32 1.85
C THR A 48 15.42 4.35 1.12
N ALA A 49 15.96 3.35 0.42
CA ALA A 49 15.18 2.29 -0.19
C ALA A 49 14.33 1.52 0.84
N PHE A 50 14.94 1.19 1.98
CA PHE A 50 14.26 0.51 3.08
C PHE A 50 13.17 1.40 3.70
N ALA A 51 13.42 2.69 3.91
CA ALA A 51 12.40 3.61 4.41
C ALA A 51 11.22 3.73 3.43
N ALA A 52 11.50 3.92 2.14
CA ALA A 52 10.48 4.09 1.10
C ALA A 52 9.59 2.84 0.95
N VAL A 53 10.15 1.63 0.98
CA VAL A 53 9.35 0.40 0.84
C VAL A 53 8.43 0.14 2.04
N ASN A 54 8.85 0.54 3.25
CA ASN A 54 8.02 0.46 4.44
C ASN A 54 6.91 1.52 4.42
N TYR A 55 7.22 2.73 3.96
CA TYR A 55 6.22 3.79 3.83
C TYR A 55 5.17 3.45 2.76
N ALA A 56 5.59 2.83 1.64
CA ALA A 56 4.67 2.27 0.66
C ALA A 56 3.72 1.23 1.29
N HIS A 57 4.25 0.34 2.14
CA HIS A 57 3.44 -0.67 2.83
C HIS A 57 2.47 -0.03 3.83
N ALA A 58 2.88 1.02 4.54
CA ALA A 58 2.04 1.73 5.49
C ALA A 58 0.78 2.33 4.85
N TRP A 59 0.85 2.83 3.61
CA TRP A 59 -0.34 3.27 2.86
C TRP A 59 -1.33 2.13 2.61
N LEU A 60 -0.83 0.94 2.27
CA LEU A 60 -1.66 -0.24 2.04
C LEU A 60 -2.30 -0.74 3.34
N ASP A 61 -1.51 -0.82 4.41
CA ASP A 61 -1.99 -1.20 5.74
C ASP A 61 -3.05 -0.23 6.25
N CYS A 62 -2.82 1.07 6.12
CA CYS A 62 -3.80 2.08 6.50
C CYS A 62 -5.10 1.90 5.71
N GLY A 63 -5.02 1.76 4.39
CA GLY A 63 -6.19 1.55 3.53
C GLY A 63 -6.96 0.27 3.84
N ALA A 64 -6.27 -0.82 4.19
CA ALA A 64 -6.89 -2.05 4.67
C ALA A 64 -7.61 -1.85 6.00
N ARG A 65 -6.97 -1.19 6.97
CA ARG A 65 -7.53 -0.92 8.31
C ARG A 65 -8.81 -0.09 8.29
N ILE A 66 -8.86 0.93 7.44
CA ILE A 66 -10.02 1.83 7.38
C ILE A 66 -11.08 1.34 6.36
N GLY A 67 -10.88 0.16 5.75
CA GLY A 67 -11.84 -0.45 4.85
C GLY A 67 -11.90 0.13 3.44
N LEU A 68 -10.85 0.83 2.99
CA LEU A 68 -10.71 1.22 1.57
C LEU A 68 -10.33 0.02 0.69
N PHE A 69 -9.55 -0.91 1.26
CA PHE A 69 -9.10 -2.11 0.59
C PHE A 69 -9.66 -3.37 1.27
N ASP A 70 -10.23 -4.26 0.47
CA ASP A 70 -10.51 -5.64 0.86
C ASP A 70 -9.24 -6.48 0.65
N VAL A 71 -8.82 -7.15 1.72
CA VAL A 71 -7.58 -7.95 1.78
C VAL A 71 -7.85 -9.41 2.14
N ASP A 72 -9.08 -9.90 2.02
CA ASP A 72 -9.48 -11.27 2.39
C ASP A 72 -9.16 -11.64 3.85
N GLY A 73 -9.20 -10.67 4.76
CA GLY A 73 -8.87 -10.90 6.18
C GLY A 73 -7.42 -11.32 6.43
N ASP A 74 -6.48 -11.00 5.53
CA ASP A 74 -5.06 -11.35 5.68
C ASP A 74 -4.37 -10.49 6.75
N ASP A 75 -4.27 -11.03 7.95
CA ASP A 75 -3.60 -10.45 9.11
C ASP A 75 -2.08 -10.71 9.15
N VAL A 76 -1.54 -11.43 8.14
CA VAL A 76 -0.10 -11.70 7.99
C VAL A 76 0.57 -10.61 7.18
N LEU A 77 -0.08 -10.15 6.10
CA LEU A 77 0.43 -9.07 5.25
C LEU A 77 -0.05 -7.69 5.70
N PHE A 78 -1.15 -7.60 6.45
CA PHE A 78 -1.75 -6.34 6.88
C PHE A 78 -2.05 -6.34 8.37
N THR A 79 -1.95 -5.18 9.01
CA THR A 79 -2.34 -5.02 10.41
C THR A 79 -3.84 -4.71 10.49
N LEU A 80 -4.72 -5.69 10.74
CA LEU A 80 -6.18 -5.48 10.79
C LEU A 80 -6.69 -5.15 12.20
N PHE A 81 -7.91 -4.58 12.29
CA PHE A 81 -8.64 -4.47 13.56
C PHE A 81 -9.38 -5.78 13.86
N GLU A 82 -9.66 -6.04 15.14
CA GLU A 82 -10.48 -7.18 15.61
C GLU A 82 -11.92 -7.14 15.08
#